data_AF-A0A2V5Q508-F1
#
_entry.id   AF-A0A2V5Q508-F1
#
_cell.length_a   1.000
_cell.length_b   1.000
_cell.length_c   1.000
_cell.angle_alpha   90.00
_cell.angle_beta   90.00
_cell.angle_gamma   90.00
#
_symmetry.space_group_name_H-M   'P 1'
#
loop_
_entity.id
_entity.type
_entity.pdbx_description
1 polymer ?
#
loop_
_entity_poly.entity_id
_entity_poly.type
_entity_poly.pdbx_seq_one_letter_code
_entity_poly.pdbx_strand_id
1 'polypeptide(L)'
;MVNDIYRAAEVKLAPAPIPPSPAMTTVPVFSNHNAIVRAQRTEQLKAHPLGALVAGHQKDVVISAKLAASPGKVAIYGWHQTNGVPIQPLYLGHTAAWVDYSQCIRLVQQKMLVNGHTKTIAEVLADPALCGLLSDEGVIPDARYPTNAVREPSVKTNAVARSSVKDGEADKTTTDASFPPHFVESRQFKERLASFTLAPEVKVHVNSPPQETFSAGKKVLLIFYALPNGNTTEQTIGKVLKPGDDWHYNIQHIGAQTRFLRELLPERTIVVAYLENSLKSWPGWRRKYGDQRIPEIIAKVKELFAALQIETVLSGHSGGGSFIFGYLNTVESIPDDVVRIAFLDSNYAYDRALGHRDKLARWLKASERHFLVVLAYNDAVALLDGKHFVSAAGGTWGKSHEMQRDLAEGFKFTTQTNAEFQKFSALDGRLLLILKENPEKKIFHTVQVERNGFIHCLVCGTPDEGKGYEYFGERAYSKWIEELDAK
;
A
#
# COMPACT_ATOMS: atom_id res chain seq x y z
N MET A 1 -13.19 -28.03 -15.31
CA MET A 1 -13.26 -27.78 -13.84
C MET A 1 -14.53 -27.05 -13.37
N VAL A 2 -14.86 -25.82 -13.82
CA VAL A 2 -16.03 -25.09 -13.27
C VAL A 2 -17.34 -25.88 -13.42
N ASN A 3 -17.55 -26.51 -14.57
CA ASN A 3 -18.70 -27.39 -14.82
C ASN A 3 -18.71 -28.60 -13.88
N ASP A 4 -17.53 -29.17 -13.59
CA ASP A 4 -17.40 -30.32 -12.68
C ASP A 4 -17.73 -29.92 -11.24
N ILE A 5 -17.27 -28.75 -10.80
CA ILE A 5 -17.64 -28.16 -9.49
C ILE A 5 -19.15 -27.98 -9.40
N TYR A 6 -19.77 -27.42 -10.44
CA TYR A 6 -21.22 -27.27 -10.47
C TYR A 6 -21.94 -28.63 -10.40
N ARG A 7 -21.52 -29.62 -11.21
CA ARG A 7 -22.11 -30.96 -11.22
C ARG A 7 -22.00 -31.62 -9.84
N ALA A 8 -20.83 -31.52 -9.21
CA ALA A 8 -20.53 -32.09 -7.90
C ALA A 8 -21.14 -31.32 -6.72
N ALA A 9 -21.52 -30.05 -6.89
CA ALA A 9 -22.10 -29.25 -5.82
C ALA A 9 -23.44 -29.85 -5.36
N GLU A 10 -23.56 -30.07 -4.05
CA GLU A 10 -24.80 -30.52 -3.41
C GLU A 10 -25.87 -29.43 -3.49
N VAL A 11 -25.46 -28.16 -3.41
CA VAL A 11 -26.37 -27.02 -3.47
C VAL A 11 -26.13 -26.22 -4.74
N LYS A 12 -27.14 -26.19 -5.61
CA LYS A 12 -27.12 -25.45 -6.87
C LYS A 12 -28.12 -24.30 -6.79
N LEU A 13 -27.61 -23.08 -6.57
CA LEU A 13 -28.45 -21.89 -6.47
C LEU A 13 -28.78 -21.35 -7.86
N ALA A 14 -30.01 -20.88 -8.05
CA ALA A 14 -30.43 -20.30 -9.31
C ALA A 14 -29.80 -18.90 -9.52
N PRO A 15 -29.40 -18.55 -10.76
CA PRO A 15 -28.90 -17.22 -11.05
C PRO A 15 -29.86 -16.09 -10.69
N ALA A 16 -29.34 -15.01 -10.10
CA ALA A 16 -30.10 -13.82 -9.73
C ALA A 16 -29.41 -12.53 -10.24
N PRO A 17 -29.39 -12.27 -11.56
CA PRO A 17 -28.70 -11.13 -12.14
C PRO A 17 -29.38 -9.80 -11.79
N ILE A 18 -28.55 -8.81 -11.47
CA ILE A 18 -28.93 -7.40 -11.39
C ILE A 18 -28.70 -6.77 -12.77
N PRO A 19 -29.66 -6.00 -13.33
CA PRO A 19 -29.51 -5.37 -14.63
C PRO A 19 -28.20 -4.56 -14.75
N PRO A 20 -27.50 -4.61 -15.90
CA PRO A 20 -26.26 -3.87 -16.10
C PRO A 20 -26.44 -2.36 -15.88
N SER A 21 -25.52 -1.77 -15.12
CA SER A 21 -25.47 -0.31 -14.90
C SER A 21 -24.05 0.09 -14.47
N PRO A 22 -23.69 1.39 -14.53
CA PRO A 22 -22.41 1.84 -13.98
C PRO A 22 -22.21 1.51 -12.49
N ALA A 23 -23.30 1.34 -11.72
CA ALA A 23 -23.23 0.97 -10.32
C ALA A 23 -22.80 -0.49 -10.09
N MET A 24 -22.79 -1.34 -11.11
CA MET A 24 -22.52 -2.78 -10.98
C MET A 24 -21.11 -3.12 -10.48
N THR A 25 -20.18 -2.16 -10.51
CA THR A 25 -18.80 -2.27 -10.01
C THR A 25 -18.62 -1.64 -8.62
N THR A 26 -19.72 -1.26 -7.95
CA THR A 26 -19.68 -0.56 -6.66
C THR A 26 -19.98 -1.48 -5.49
N VAL A 27 -19.40 -1.18 -4.32
CA VAL A 27 -19.60 -1.94 -3.08
C VAL A 27 -21.08 -2.10 -2.68
N PRO A 28 -21.96 -1.08 -2.82
CA PRO A 28 -23.39 -1.25 -2.55
C PRO A 28 -24.04 -2.36 -3.39
N VAL A 29 -23.73 -2.47 -4.68
CA VAL A 29 -24.28 -3.53 -5.53
C VAL A 29 -23.68 -4.89 -5.17
N PHE A 30 -22.40 -4.94 -4.76
CA PHE A 30 -21.77 -6.17 -4.27
C PHE A 30 -22.47 -6.67 -3.01
N SER A 31 -22.71 -5.76 -2.05
CA SER A 31 -23.41 -6.04 -0.79
C SER A 31 -24.84 -6.53 -1.05
N ASN A 32 -25.56 -5.87 -1.94
CA ASN A 32 -26.92 -6.26 -2.34
C ASN A 32 -26.95 -7.67 -2.94
N HIS A 33 -26.08 -7.97 -3.91
CA HIS A 33 -26.03 -9.31 -4.50
C HIS A 33 -25.60 -10.39 -3.50
N ASN A 34 -24.66 -10.08 -2.59
CA ASN A 34 -24.28 -10.98 -1.52
C ASN A 34 -25.48 -11.28 -0.58
N ALA A 35 -26.33 -10.29 -0.29
CA ALA A 35 -27.56 -10.51 0.48
C ALA A 35 -28.54 -11.44 -0.25
N ILE A 36 -28.70 -11.29 -1.56
CA ILE A 36 -29.53 -12.18 -2.40
C ILE A 36 -29.01 -13.62 -2.34
N VAL A 37 -27.70 -13.83 -2.55
CA VAL A 37 -27.10 -15.18 -2.49
C VAL A 37 -27.21 -15.78 -1.09
N ARG A 38 -27.05 -14.97 -0.03
CA ARG A 38 -27.24 -15.44 1.36
C ARG A 38 -28.68 -15.84 1.66
N ALA A 39 -29.66 -15.11 1.15
CA ALA A 39 -31.07 -15.48 1.28
C ALA A 39 -31.35 -16.83 0.61
N GLN A 40 -30.91 -16.99 -0.64
CA GLN A 40 -31.01 -18.28 -1.36
C GLN A 40 -30.30 -19.41 -0.61
N ARG A 41 -29.11 -19.16 -0.04
CA ARG A 41 -28.38 -20.18 0.73
C ARG A 41 -29.10 -20.54 2.02
N THR A 42 -29.71 -19.57 2.69
CA THR A 42 -30.41 -19.74 3.98
C THR A 42 -31.56 -20.74 3.85
N GLU A 43 -32.31 -20.68 2.76
CA GLU A 43 -33.40 -21.63 2.46
C GLU A 43 -32.90 -23.09 2.37
N GLN A 44 -31.63 -23.28 2.01
CA GLN A 44 -31.02 -24.60 1.83
C GLN A 44 -30.31 -25.12 3.08
N LEU A 45 -30.16 -24.31 4.15
CA LEU A 45 -29.31 -24.68 5.30
C LEU A 45 -29.85 -25.86 6.10
N LYS A 46 -31.18 -26.05 6.14
CA LYS A 46 -31.80 -27.16 6.87
C LYS A 46 -31.46 -28.51 6.27
N ALA A 47 -31.44 -28.61 4.94
CA ALA A 47 -31.12 -29.84 4.20
C ALA A 47 -29.60 -29.98 3.95
N HIS A 48 -28.91 -28.86 3.76
CA HIS A 48 -27.50 -28.81 3.42
C HIS A 48 -26.79 -27.80 4.34
N PRO A 49 -26.21 -28.23 5.48
CA PRO A 49 -25.57 -27.33 6.43
C PRO A 49 -24.33 -26.63 5.83
N LEU A 50 -23.77 -25.67 6.59
CA LEU A 50 -22.52 -25.01 6.21
C LEU A 50 -21.40 -26.05 6.03
N GLY A 51 -20.62 -25.92 4.96
CA GLY A 51 -19.61 -26.89 4.54
C GLY A 51 -20.00 -27.67 3.27
N ALA A 52 -21.29 -27.80 2.96
CA ALA A 52 -21.74 -28.36 1.69
C ALA A 52 -21.29 -27.47 0.51
N LEU A 53 -20.81 -28.09 -0.56
CA LEU A 53 -20.34 -27.38 -1.75
C LEU A 53 -21.50 -26.69 -2.47
N VAL A 54 -21.36 -25.38 -2.70
CA VAL A 54 -22.37 -24.53 -3.34
C VAL A 54 -21.86 -24.03 -4.69
N ALA A 55 -22.70 -24.10 -5.72
CA ALA A 55 -22.43 -23.56 -7.05
C ALA A 55 -23.66 -22.87 -7.66
N GLY A 56 -23.52 -22.31 -8.86
CA GLY A 56 -24.61 -21.68 -9.63
C GLY A 56 -24.95 -20.23 -9.26
N HIS A 57 -24.36 -19.67 -8.20
CA HIS A 57 -24.71 -18.34 -7.70
C HIS A 57 -23.96 -17.17 -8.37
N GLN A 58 -22.84 -17.41 -9.05
CA GLN A 58 -21.97 -16.36 -9.62
C GLN A 58 -21.12 -16.90 -10.79
N LYS A 59 -20.42 -16.01 -11.49
CA LYS A 59 -19.45 -16.30 -12.56
C LYS A 59 -18.06 -16.50 -11.96
N ASP A 60 -17.39 -17.58 -12.31
CA ASP A 60 -16.04 -17.86 -11.84
C ASP A 60 -14.99 -17.09 -12.67
N VAL A 61 -14.00 -16.52 -12.00
CA VAL A 61 -12.74 -16.11 -12.64
C VAL A 61 -11.89 -17.36 -12.82
N VAL A 62 -11.53 -17.67 -14.07
CA VAL A 62 -10.87 -18.92 -14.44
C VAL A 62 -9.46 -18.69 -14.99
N ILE A 63 -8.62 -19.71 -14.91
CA ILE A 63 -7.41 -19.80 -15.73
C ILE A 63 -7.82 -20.34 -17.10
N SER A 64 -7.28 -19.73 -18.17
CA SER A 64 -7.60 -20.10 -19.55
C SER A 64 -6.33 -20.05 -20.40
N ALA A 65 -6.20 -21.00 -21.34
CA ALA A 65 -5.11 -21.00 -22.33
C ALA A 65 -5.08 -19.70 -23.16
N LYS A 66 -6.25 -19.09 -23.39
CA LYS A 66 -6.40 -17.86 -24.19
C LYS A 66 -5.77 -16.64 -23.54
N LEU A 67 -5.53 -16.66 -22.23
CA LEU A 67 -4.90 -15.55 -21.50
C LEU A 67 -3.46 -15.30 -21.96
N ALA A 68 -2.74 -16.34 -22.42
CA ALA A 68 -1.39 -16.20 -22.95
C ALA A 68 -1.35 -15.26 -24.17
N ALA A 69 -2.37 -15.31 -25.02
CA ALA A 69 -2.53 -14.43 -26.18
C ALA A 69 -3.32 -13.14 -25.88
N SER A 70 -3.77 -12.95 -24.64
CA SER A 70 -4.62 -11.83 -24.22
C SER A 70 -4.11 -11.21 -22.90
N PRO A 71 -2.90 -10.65 -22.89
CA PRO A 71 -2.31 -10.08 -21.68
C PRO A 71 -3.18 -8.94 -21.13
N GLY A 72 -3.26 -8.84 -19.79
CA GLY A 72 -4.06 -7.81 -19.13
C GLY A 72 -5.57 -7.99 -19.24
N LYS A 73 -6.05 -9.17 -19.68
CA LYS A 73 -7.47 -9.56 -19.64
C LYS A 73 -7.77 -10.48 -18.46
N VAL A 74 -9.04 -10.56 -18.10
CA VAL A 74 -9.59 -11.57 -17.18
C VAL A 74 -10.46 -12.55 -17.94
N ALA A 75 -10.34 -13.84 -17.67
CA ALA A 75 -11.21 -14.88 -18.20
C ALA A 75 -12.31 -15.18 -17.17
N ILE A 76 -13.56 -14.98 -17.58
CA ILE A 76 -14.74 -15.17 -16.74
C ILE A 76 -15.65 -16.21 -17.39
N TYR A 77 -16.13 -17.17 -16.60
CA TYR A 77 -16.97 -18.27 -17.08
C TYR A 77 -17.99 -18.70 -16.01
N GLY A 78 -19.19 -19.11 -16.44
CA GLY A 78 -20.13 -19.82 -15.59
C GLY A 78 -21.38 -19.03 -15.24
N TRP A 79 -21.74 -19.04 -13.96
CA TRP A 79 -23.07 -18.67 -13.46
C TRP A 79 -24.16 -19.54 -14.09
N HIS A 80 -24.24 -20.77 -13.59
CA HIS A 80 -25.04 -21.83 -14.17
C HIS A 80 -26.50 -21.76 -13.74
N GLN A 81 -27.40 -21.89 -14.69
CA GLN A 81 -28.80 -22.23 -14.45
C GLN A 81 -28.91 -23.58 -13.72
N THR A 82 -30.05 -23.90 -13.11
CA THR A 82 -30.26 -25.16 -12.36
C THR A 82 -30.20 -26.42 -13.23
N ASN A 83 -30.28 -26.27 -14.56
CA ASN A 83 -30.06 -27.33 -15.54
C ASN A 83 -28.57 -27.53 -15.92
N GLY A 84 -27.66 -26.74 -15.35
CA GLY A 84 -26.22 -26.79 -15.64
C GLY A 84 -25.77 -26.01 -16.87
N VAL A 85 -26.64 -25.23 -17.52
CA VAL A 85 -26.23 -24.35 -18.63
C VAL A 85 -25.64 -23.05 -18.07
N PRO A 86 -24.39 -22.67 -18.42
CA PRO A 86 -23.81 -21.40 -17.99
C PRO A 86 -24.47 -20.22 -18.71
N ILE A 87 -24.85 -19.18 -17.98
CA ILE A 87 -25.34 -17.94 -18.63
C ILE A 87 -24.18 -17.12 -19.21
N GLN A 88 -22.96 -17.32 -18.70
CA GLN A 88 -21.74 -16.71 -19.23
C GLN A 88 -20.83 -17.79 -19.84
N PRO A 89 -20.80 -17.92 -21.18
CA PRO A 89 -19.71 -18.60 -21.88
C PRO A 89 -18.36 -17.90 -21.61
N LEU A 90 -17.26 -18.58 -21.92
CA LEU A 90 -15.91 -18.09 -21.62
C LEU A 90 -15.70 -16.72 -22.27
N TYR A 91 -15.47 -15.70 -21.45
CA TYR A 91 -15.44 -14.31 -21.87
C TYR A 91 -14.17 -13.61 -21.36
N LEU A 92 -13.45 -12.99 -22.30
CA LEU A 92 -12.19 -12.28 -22.06
C LEU A 92 -12.29 -10.78 -22.45
N GLY A 93 -13.51 -10.22 -22.53
CA GLY A 93 -13.68 -8.83 -22.98
C GLY A 93 -13.15 -7.80 -21.98
N HIS A 94 -13.18 -8.13 -20.69
CA HIS A 94 -12.82 -7.23 -19.60
C HIS A 94 -11.31 -7.19 -19.31
N THR A 95 -10.84 -6.06 -18.79
CA THR A 95 -9.46 -5.93 -18.31
C THR A 95 -9.25 -6.76 -17.05
N ALA A 96 -7.99 -7.09 -16.73
CA ALA A 96 -7.62 -7.84 -15.53
C ALA A 96 -7.99 -7.13 -14.21
N ALA A 97 -8.25 -5.82 -14.26
CA ALA A 97 -8.69 -5.02 -13.11
C ALA A 97 -10.23 -4.94 -12.98
N TRP A 98 -10.98 -5.51 -13.92
CA TRP A 98 -12.43 -5.44 -13.92
C TRP A 98 -13.04 -6.33 -12.84
N VAL A 99 -13.85 -5.73 -11.97
CA VAL A 99 -14.63 -6.43 -10.95
C VAL A 99 -16.05 -5.87 -10.94
N ASP A 100 -17.01 -6.78 -11.01
CA ASP A 100 -18.43 -6.48 -10.81
C ASP A 100 -19.04 -7.48 -9.82
N TYR A 101 -20.28 -7.21 -9.40
CA TYR A 101 -20.98 -7.98 -8.37
C TYR A 101 -21.15 -9.48 -8.71
N SER A 102 -21.05 -9.85 -9.99
CA SER A 102 -21.34 -11.19 -10.48
C SER A 102 -20.16 -12.15 -10.41
N GLN A 103 -18.95 -11.66 -10.12
CA GLN A 103 -17.74 -12.48 -10.07
C GLN A 103 -17.57 -13.24 -8.75
N CYS A 104 -17.03 -14.45 -8.83
CA CYS A 104 -16.67 -15.31 -7.73
C CYS A 104 -15.24 -15.83 -7.88
N ILE A 105 -14.55 -15.96 -6.75
CA ILE A 105 -13.24 -16.61 -6.66
C ILE A 105 -13.40 -17.88 -5.83
N ARG A 106 -13.05 -19.03 -6.42
CA ARG A 106 -13.00 -20.31 -5.72
C ARG A 106 -11.56 -20.65 -5.37
N LEU A 107 -11.30 -20.90 -4.10
CA LEU A 107 -10.03 -21.42 -3.64
C LEU A 107 -9.98 -22.92 -3.92
N VAL A 108 -9.02 -23.34 -4.74
CA VAL A 108 -8.79 -24.75 -5.08
C VAL A 108 -7.47 -25.18 -4.45
N GLN A 109 -7.50 -26.30 -3.74
CA GLN A 109 -6.30 -26.90 -3.17
C GLN A 109 -5.32 -27.26 -4.31
N GLN A 110 -4.06 -26.84 -4.18
CA GLN A 110 -3.08 -27.00 -5.25
C GLN A 110 -2.68 -28.47 -5.49
N LYS A 111 -2.71 -29.30 -4.45
CA LYS A 111 -2.35 -30.72 -4.52
C LYS A 111 -3.60 -31.57 -4.71
N MET A 112 -3.52 -32.55 -5.60
CA MET A 112 -4.57 -33.54 -5.88
C MET A 112 -3.97 -34.92 -6.09
N LEU A 113 -4.81 -35.96 -6.01
CA LEU A 113 -4.43 -37.33 -6.37
C LEU A 113 -4.85 -37.63 -7.81
N VAL A 114 -3.90 -38.07 -8.62
CA VAL A 114 -4.14 -38.57 -9.97
C VAL A 114 -3.55 -39.97 -10.04
N ASN A 115 -4.39 -40.97 -10.28
CA ASN A 115 -3.99 -42.39 -10.30
C ASN A 115 -3.20 -42.82 -9.05
N GLY A 116 -3.60 -42.34 -7.86
CA GLY A 116 -2.95 -42.66 -6.59
C GLY A 116 -1.69 -41.84 -6.27
N HIS A 117 -1.20 -41.02 -7.19
CA HIS A 117 -0.02 -40.17 -6.97
C HIS A 117 -0.42 -38.71 -6.71
N THR A 118 0.29 -38.05 -5.80
CA THR A 118 0.09 -36.61 -5.57
C THR A 118 0.69 -35.82 -6.73
N LYS A 119 -0.15 -35.01 -7.39
CA LYS A 119 0.24 -34.02 -8.41
C LYS A 119 -0.31 -32.64 -8.04
N THR A 120 0.27 -31.60 -8.60
CA THR A 120 -0.24 -30.23 -8.50
C THR A 120 -1.17 -29.90 -9.67
N ILE A 121 -2.05 -28.91 -9.47
CA ILE A 121 -2.89 -28.32 -10.54
C ILE A 121 -2.04 -27.94 -11.75
N ALA A 122 -0.88 -27.31 -11.52
CA ALA A 122 0.02 -26.87 -12.59
C ALA A 122 0.60 -28.05 -13.39
N GLU A 123 1.06 -29.11 -12.71
CA GLU A 123 1.57 -30.31 -13.37
C GLU A 123 0.49 -31.00 -14.21
N VAL A 124 -0.75 -31.06 -13.72
CA VAL A 124 -1.88 -31.67 -14.45
C VAL A 124 -2.27 -30.83 -15.67
N LEU A 125 -2.34 -29.51 -15.52
CA LEU A 125 -2.70 -28.60 -16.63
C LEU A 125 -1.64 -28.53 -17.73
N ALA A 126 -0.37 -28.71 -17.40
CA ALA A 126 0.74 -28.70 -18.36
C ALA A 126 0.93 -30.03 -19.09
N ASP A 127 0.39 -31.14 -18.59
CA ASP A 127 0.55 -32.48 -19.15
C ASP A 127 -0.54 -32.76 -20.22
N PRO A 128 -0.19 -32.98 -21.50
CA PRO A 128 -1.15 -33.23 -22.56
C PRO A 128 -2.06 -34.45 -22.35
N ALA A 129 -1.61 -35.44 -21.57
CA ALA A 129 -2.41 -36.63 -21.26
C ALA A 129 -3.36 -36.41 -20.08
N LEU A 130 -3.11 -35.41 -19.22
CA LEU A 130 -3.87 -35.19 -17.99
C LEU A 130 -4.67 -33.87 -17.98
N CYS A 131 -4.35 -32.91 -18.84
CA CYS A 131 -4.94 -31.56 -18.82
C CYS A 131 -6.48 -31.57 -18.95
N GLY A 132 -7.02 -32.55 -19.69
CA GLY A 132 -8.46 -32.76 -19.86
C GLY A 132 -9.21 -33.07 -18.56
N LEU A 133 -8.52 -33.43 -17.47
CA LEU A 133 -9.13 -33.57 -16.15
C LEU A 133 -9.58 -32.24 -15.55
N LEU A 134 -8.99 -31.12 -16.00
CA LEU A 134 -9.21 -29.79 -15.42
C LEU A 134 -9.64 -28.74 -16.46
N SER A 135 -9.21 -28.88 -17.70
CA SER A 135 -9.35 -27.90 -18.78
C SER A 135 -10.04 -28.47 -20.01
N ASP A 136 -11.09 -27.79 -20.47
CA ASP A 136 -11.76 -28.07 -21.75
C ASP A 136 -11.02 -27.40 -22.94
N GLU A 137 -9.98 -26.62 -22.67
CA GLU A 137 -9.18 -25.90 -23.69
C GLU A 137 -7.88 -26.63 -24.07
N GLY A 138 -7.65 -27.83 -23.51
CA GLY A 138 -6.40 -28.56 -23.65
C GLY A 138 -5.32 -28.05 -22.69
N VAL A 139 -4.06 -28.15 -23.12
CA VAL A 139 -2.88 -27.83 -22.30
C VAL A 139 -2.87 -26.35 -21.92
N ILE A 140 -2.70 -26.08 -20.63
CA ILE A 140 -2.48 -24.75 -20.09
C ILE A 140 -1.09 -24.75 -19.44
N PRO A 141 -0.04 -24.25 -20.12
CA PRO A 141 1.32 -24.31 -19.61
C PRO A 141 1.51 -23.40 -18.38
N ASP A 142 0.77 -22.28 -18.34
CA ASP A 142 0.81 -21.31 -17.25
C ASP A 142 -0.48 -21.38 -16.44
N ALA A 143 -0.46 -22.17 -15.36
CA ALA A 143 -1.58 -22.31 -14.43
C ALA A 143 -1.82 -21.07 -13.53
N ARG A 144 -1.34 -19.89 -13.96
CA ARG A 144 -1.41 -18.63 -13.23
C ARG A 144 -1.68 -17.49 -14.19
N TYR A 145 -2.38 -16.46 -13.70
CA TYR A 145 -2.41 -15.19 -14.40
C TYR A 145 -0.98 -14.61 -14.49
N PRO A 146 -0.58 -14.10 -15.68
CA PRO A 146 0.77 -13.58 -15.92
C PRO A 146 1.13 -12.34 -15.09
N THR A 147 0.19 -11.82 -14.30
CA THR A 147 0.39 -10.73 -13.33
C THR A 147 1.21 -11.16 -12.11
N ASN A 148 1.53 -12.45 -11.96
CA ASN A 148 2.21 -13.04 -10.79
C ASN A 148 3.62 -13.62 -11.07
N ALA A 149 4.17 -13.50 -12.28
CA ALA A 149 5.52 -14.01 -12.55
C ALA A 149 6.58 -13.06 -11.98
N VAL A 150 7.19 -13.44 -10.85
CA VAL A 150 8.58 -13.09 -10.58
C VAL A 150 9.38 -13.84 -11.64
N ARG A 151 9.92 -13.13 -12.64
CA ARG A 151 10.89 -13.73 -13.55
C ARG A 151 12.16 -13.94 -12.74
N GLU A 152 12.56 -15.19 -12.51
CA GLU A 152 13.90 -15.46 -11.98
C GLU A 152 14.94 -14.84 -12.93
N PRO A 153 16.02 -14.23 -12.40
CA PRO A 153 17.07 -13.70 -13.25
C PRO A 153 17.76 -14.87 -13.95
N SER A 154 17.53 -15.02 -15.26
CA SER A 154 18.32 -15.92 -16.08
C SER A 154 19.74 -15.37 -16.14
N VAL A 155 20.63 -15.98 -15.37
CA VAL A 155 22.08 -15.84 -15.48
C VAL A 155 22.48 -16.31 -16.88
N LYS A 156 22.78 -15.37 -17.77
CA LYS A 156 23.68 -15.61 -18.91
C LYS A 156 24.77 -14.55 -18.89
N THR A 157 25.97 -15.07 -18.69
CA THR A 157 27.26 -14.42 -18.68
C THR A 157 27.59 -13.72 -20.01
N ASN A 158 28.13 -12.51 -19.87
CA ASN A 158 29.08 -11.77 -20.72
C ASN A 158 28.95 -11.84 -22.26
N ALA A 159 28.75 -10.67 -22.87
CA ALA A 159 29.73 -10.11 -23.82
C ALA A 159 29.41 -8.63 -24.12
N VAL A 160 30.46 -7.81 -24.06
CA VAL A 160 30.50 -6.43 -24.51
C VAL A 160 30.25 -6.39 -26.02
N ALA A 161 29.24 -5.64 -26.46
CA ALA A 161 29.14 -5.18 -27.83
C ALA A 161 28.62 -3.74 -27.84
N ARG A 162 29.50 -2.82 -28.24
CA ARG A 162 29.15 -1.45 -28.64
C ARG A 162 28.23 -1.54 -29.86
N SER A 163 27.11 -0.83 -29.82
CA SER A 163 26.30 -0.55 -31.00
C SER A 163 25.54 0.75 -30.77
N SER A 164 26.15 1.81 -31.30
CA SER A 164 25.53 2.96 -31.96
C SER A 164 24.10 3.34 -31.59
N VAL A 165 24.02 4.50 -30.95
CA VAL A 165 22.89 5.44 -30.93
C VAL A 165 22.16 5.45 -32.27
N LYS A 166 20.85 5.20 -32.23
CA LYS A 166 19.90 5.78 -33.17
C LYS A 166 18.91 6.60 -32.36
N ASP A 167 18.96 7.90 -32.60
CA ASP A 167 17.98 8.87 -32.16
C ASP A 167 16.58 8.40 -32.61
N GLY A 168 15.66 8.33 -31.65
CA GLY A 168 14.29 7.91 -31.84
C GLY A 168 13.45 8.41 -30.68
N GLU A 169 12.99 9.66 -30.83
CA GLU A 169 11.86 10.28 -30.15
C GLU A 169 11.68 9.97 -28.66
N ALA A 170 12.26 10.84 -27.85
CA ALA A 170 11.71 11.14 -26.53
C ALA A 170 10.21 11.43 -26.68
N ASP A 171 9.40 10.60 -26.04
CA ASP A 171 7.96 10.76 -25.85
C ASP A 171 7.70 12.12 -25.16
N LYS A 172 7.62 13.17 -25.97
CA LYS A 172 7.19 14.51 -25.61
C LYS A 172 5.66 14.55 -25.61
N THR A 173 5.02 13.80 -24.72
CA THR A 173 3.62 14.06 -24.35
C THR A 173 3.34 13.77 -22.87
N THR A 174 4.09 14.39 -21.95
CA THR A 174 3.64 14.54 -20.55
C THR A 174 2.91 15.87 -20.40
N THR A 175 1.60 15.86 -20.50
CA THR A 175 0.77 17.02 -20.17
C THR A 175 0.71 17.16 -18.63
N ASP A 176 1.61 17.97 -18.06
CA ASP A 176 1.51 18.59 -16.72
C ASP A 176 0.37 19.62 -16.70
N ALA A 177 -0.86 19.20 -17.02
CA ALA A 177 -2.00 20.08 -17.20
C ALA A 177 -2.54 20.57 -15.83
N SER A 178 -1.73 21.26 -15.03
CA SER A 178 -2.12 22.02 -13.81
C SER A 178 -0.94 22.55 -12.97
N PHE A 179 0.31 22.55 -13.44
CA PHE A 179 1.45 23.03 -12.65
C PHE A 179 1.93 24.45 -13.08
N PRO A 180 2.15 25.41 -12.15
CA PRO A 180 1.90 25.30 -10.71
C PRO A 180 0.39 25.30 -10.39
N PRO A 181 -0.03 24.54 -9.37
CA PRO A 181 -1.44 24.42 -9.01
C PRO A 181 -1.94 25.71 -8.34
N HIS A 182 -3.23 25.99 -8.52
CA HIS A 182 -3.91 27.02 -7.74
C HIS A 182 -4.18 26.50 -6.33
N PHE A 183 -3.81 27.28 -5.31
CA PHE A 183 -4.15 27.01 -3.92
C PHE A 183 -5.55 27.49 -3.57
N VAL A 184 -6.37 26.64 -2.96
CA VAL A 184 -7.71 26.97 -2.45
C VAL A 184 -7.67 26.94 -0.93
N GLU A 185 -8.31 27.92 -0.30
CA GLU A 185 -8.39 27.99 1.17
C GLU A 185 -9.42 27.01 1.73
N SER A 186 -9.05 26.25 2.76
CA SER A 186 -9.95 25.37 3.50
C SER A 186 -10.85 26.19 4.43
N ARG A 187 -12.10 25.72 4.61
CA ARG A 187 -13.11 26.51 5.33
C ARG A 187 -12.80 26.63 6.83
N GLN A 188 -12.53 25.51 7.48
CA GLN A 188 -12.43 25.43 8.94
C GLN A 188 -11.08 25.95 9.45
N PHE A 189 -9.97 25.58 8.79
CA PHE A 189 -8.63 25.83 9.29
C PHE A 189 -7.80 26.82 8.45
N LYS A 190 -8.41 27.40 7.40
CA LYS A 190 -7.75 28.41 6.55
C LYS A 190 -6.47 27.90 5.87
N GLU A 191 -6.37 26.60 5.72
CA GLU A 191 -5.22 25.95 5.09
C GLU A 191 -5.26 26.16 3.59
N ARG A 192 -4.11 26.36 2.98
CA ARG A 192 -3.98 26.49 1.53
C ARG A 192 -3.77 25.10 0.95
N LEU A 193 -4.75 24.62 0.19
CA LEU A 193 -4.78 23.29 -0.41
C LEU A 193 -4.52 23.36 -1.91
N ALA A 194 -3.61 22.54 -2.42
CA ALA A 194 -3.37 22.41 -3.86
C ALA A 194 -3.30 20.94 -4.26
N SER A 195 -3.69 20.60 -5.48
CA SER A 195 -3.59 19.23 -6.00
C SER A 195 -3.23 19.23 -7.47
N PHE A 196 -2.37 18.29 -7.85
CA PHE A 196 -1.92 18.07 -9.22
C PHE A 196 -1.45 16.62 -9.37
N THR A 197 -1.32 16.16 -10.60
CA THR A 197 -0.88 14.79 -10.90
C THR A 197 0.41 14.86 -11.69
N LEU A 198 1.40 14.08 -11.26
CA LEU A 198 2.67 13.89 -11.94
C LEU A 198 2.69 12.51 -12.61
N ALA A 199 3.34 12.44 -13.76
CA ALA A 199 3.51 11.16 -14.45
C ALA A 199 4.57 10.28 -13.76
N PRO A 200 4.39 8.94 -13.74
CA PRO A 200 3.16 8.22 -14.05
C PRO A 200 2.21 8.13 -12.85
N GLU A 201 1.02 8.73 -12.98
CA GLU A 201 -0.14 8.46 -12.11
C GLU A 201 0.08 8.74 -10.61
N VAL A 202 0.92 9.72 -10.25
CA VAL A 202 1.15 10.16 -8.86
C VAL A 202 0.34 11.42 -8.58
N LYS A 203 -0.71 11.30 -7.76
CA LYS A 203 -1.49 12.43 -7.26
C LYS A 203 -0.74 13.05 -6.07
N VAL A 204 -0.43 14.32 -6.19
CA VAL A 204 0.12 15.13 -5.10
C VAL A 204 -0.99 16.01 -4.56
N HIS A 205 -1.18 15.98 -3.24
CA HIS A 205 -2.01 16.96 -2.53
C HIS A 205 -1.16 17.69 -1.51
N VAL A 206 -1.13 19.02 -1.57
CA VAL A 206 -0.34 19.86 -0.68
C VAL A 206 -1.27 20.54 0.30
N ASN A 207 -1.03 20.33 1.59
CA ASN A 207 -1.65 21.06 2.70
C ASN A 207 -0.62 22.03 3.28
N SER A 208 -0.80 23.31 2.99
CA SER A 208 0.01 24.43 3.48
C SER A 208 -0.78 25.22 4.53
N PRO A 209 -0.11 25.84 5.54
CA PRO A 209 -0.77 26.75 6.44
C PRO A 209 -1.21 28.03 5.70
N PRO A 210 -1.97 28.91 6.37
CA PRO A 210 -2.32 30.23 5.84
C PRO A 210 -1.09 31.03 5.38
N GLN A 211 -1.26 31.91 4.38
CA GLN A 211 -0.15 32.63 3.73
C GLN A 211 0.61 33.53 4.72
N GLU A 212 -0.07 34.09 5.70
CA GLU A 212 0.47 34.92 6.78
C GLU A 212 1.45 34.17 7.69
N THR A 213 1.44 32.83 7.67
CA THR A 213 2.41 32.01 8.41
C THR A 213 3.81 32.07 7.79
N PHE A 214 3.90 32.42 6.51
CA PHE A 214 5.16 32.59 5.78
C PHE A 214 5.78 33.95 6.11
N SER A 215 6.46 34.04 7.25
CA SER A 215 7.20 35.24 7.66
C SER A 215 8.68 35.15 7.29
N ALA A 216 9.32 36.30 7.06
CA ALA A 216 10.77 36.37 6.81
C ALA A 216 11.56 35.63 7.92
N GLY A 217 12.52 34.80 7.52
CA GLY A 217 13.38 34.05 8.43
C GLY A 217 12.84 32.68 8.89
N LYS A 218 11.55 32.37 8.72
CA LYS A 218 11.04 31.01 8.98
C LYS A 218 11.39 30.07 7.83
N LYS A 219 11.88 28.89 8.18
CA LYS A 219 12.10 27.80 7.22
C LYS A 219 10.80 27.04 6.98
N VAL A 220 10.62 26.56 5.76
CA VAL A 220 9.55 25.61 5.42
C VAL A 220 10.01 24.22 5.78
N LEU A 221 9.32 23.55 6.71
CA LEU A 221 9.47 22.12 6.92
C LEU A 221 8.50 21.41 5.96
N LEU A 222 9.01 20.98 4.81
CA LEU A 222 8.23 20.30 3.77
C LEU A 222 8.27 18.79 3.99
N ILE A 223 7.15 18.25 4.44
CA ILE A 223 7.00 16.83 4.75
C ILE A 223 6.36 16.13 3.56
N PHE A 224 7.11 15.23 2.93
CA PHE A 224 6.58 14.28 1.98
C PHE A 224 6.02 13.09 2.76
N TYR A 225 4.69 12.94 2.76
CA TYR A 225 4.00 11.82 3.38
C TYR A 225 3.50 10.86 2.32
N ALA A 226 4.23 9.77 2.11
CA ALA A 226 3.83 8.70 1.22
C ALA A 226 2.73 7.85 1.87
N LEU A 227 1.61 7.69 1.18
CA LEU A 227 0.41 7.08 1.74
C LEU A 227 0.55 5.58 2.02
N PRO A 228 -0.21 5.06 3.01
CA PRO A 228 -0.33 3.62 3.24
C PRO A 228 -1.07 2.92 2.10
N ASN A 229 -0.84 1.61 1.98
CA ASN A 229 -1.50 0.81 0.95
C ASN A 229 -3.02 0.84 1.14
N GLY A 230 -3.77 1.06 0.05
CA GLY A 230 -5.24 1.05 0.04
C GLY A 230 -5.91 2.38 0.36
N ASN A 231 -5.19 3.36 0.92
CA ASN A 231 -5.79 4.63 1.31
C ASN A 231 -5.76 5.68 0.19
N THR A 232 -6.77 6.55 0.17
CA THR A 232 -6.73 7.82 -0.57
C THR A 232 -6.14 8.94 0.27
N THR A 233 -5.83 10.07 -0.38
CA THR A 233 -5.45 11.33 0.26
C THR A 233 -6.47 11.75 1.30
N GLU A 234 -7.75 11.74 0.96
CA GLU A 234 -8.84 12.21 1.82
C GLU A 234 -8.97 11.32 3.06
N GLN A 235 -8.87 9.99 2.90
CA GLN A 235 -8.85 9.05 4.03
C GLN A 235 -7.63 9.25 4.93
N THR A 236 -6.48 9.63 4.36
CA THR A 236 -5.24 9.86 5.10
C THR A 236 -5.23 11.18 5.85
N ILE A 237 -5.80 12.24 5.27
CA ILE A 237 -6.03 13.52 5.95
C ILE A 237 -6.94 13.30 7.16
N GLY A 238 -7.98 12.48 6.99
CA GLY A 238 -8.94 12.11 8.03
C GLY A 238 -10.00 13.17 8.25
N LYS A 239 -11.13 12.75 8.83
CA LYS A 239 -12.27 13.62 9.17
C LYS A 239 -13.09 13.01 10.30
N VAL A 240 -13.97 13.81 10.90
CA VAL A 240 -15.02 13.30 11.78
C VAL A 240 -15.93 12.38 10.96
N LEU A 241 -16.11 11.13 11.41
CA LEU A 241 -16.97 10.17 10.73
C LEU A 241 -18.44 10.55 10.84
N LYS A 242 -19.15 10.41 9.72
CA LYS A 242 -20.61 10.45 9.63
C LYS A 242 -21.13 9.05 9.26
N PRO A 243 -22.40 8.72 9.56
CA PRO A 243 -22.98 7.44 9.16
C PRO A 243 -22.81 7.18 7.66
N GLY A 244 -22.27 6.01 7.31
CA GLY A 244 -21.98 5.62 5.93
C GLY A 244 -20.58 5.99 5.41
N ASP A 245 -19.80 6.74 6.19
CA ASP A 245 -18.40 7.01 5.84
C ASP A 245 -17.53 5.75 5.93
N ASP A 246 -16.51 5.71 5.08
CA ASP A 246 -15.47 4.69 5.13
C ASP A 246 -14.65 4.84 6.44
N TRP A 247 -14.45 3.73 7.15
CA TRP A 247 -13.72 3.70 8.41
C TRP A 247 -12.26 4.19 8.29
N HIS A 248 -11.65 4.13 7.10
CA HIS A 248 -10.27 4.60 6.88
C HIS A 248 -10.09 6.08 7.20
N TYR A 249 -11.15 6.89 7.10
CA TYR A 249 -11.13 8.30 7.51
C TYR A 249 -10.81 8.51 9.00
N ASN A 250 -10.96 7.47 9.83
CA ASN A 250 -10.71 7.55 11.28
C ASN A 250 -9.41 6.85 11.73
N ILE A 251 -8.49 6.59 10.79
CA ILE A 251 -7.20 5.97 11.10
C ILE A 251 -6.11 7.03 11.24
N GLN A 252 -5.70 7.65 10.13
CA GLN A 252 -4.40 8.32 10.07
C GLN A 252 -4.44 9.73 10.65
N HIS A 253 -5.48 10.51 10.32
CA HIS A 253 -5.66 11.89 10.77
C HIS A 253 -4.42 12.78 10.61
N ILE A 254 -3.67 12.61 9.52
CA ILE A 254 -2.43 13.38 9.29
C ILE A 254 -2.72 14.87 9.20
N GLY A 255 -3.91 15.27 8.71
CA GLY A 255 -4.34 16.67 8.73
C GLY A 255 -4.39 17.24 10.15
N ALA A 256 -5.06 16.53 11.07
CA ALA A 256 -5.17 16.95 12.46
C ALA A 256 -3.82 16.92 13.19
N GLN A 257 -3.01 15.89 12.98
CA GLN A 257 -1.66 15.79 13.54
C GLN A 257 -0.73 16.89 13.01
N THR A 258 -0.88 17.29 11.74
CA THR A 258 -0.13 18.43 11.16
C THR A 258 -0.50 19.74 11.84
N ARG A 259 -1.79 19.96 12.14
CA ARG A 259 -2.25 21.15 12.84
C ARG A 259 -1.73 21.20 14.27
N PHE A 260 -1.69 20.06 14.98
CA PHE A 260 -0.98 19.94 16.26
C PHE A 260 0.49 20.36 16.14
N LEU A 261 1.20 19.86 15.13
CA LEU A 261 2.61 20.18 14.92
C LEU A 261 2.87 21.65 14.61
N ARG A 262 1.93 22.34 13.94
CA ARG A 262 2.02 23.79 13.69
C ARG A 262 1.92 24.61 14.98
N GLU A 263 1.15 24.14 15.97
CA GLU A 263 1.15 24.75 17.31
C GLU A 263 2.44 24.41 18.07
N LEU A 264 2.96 23.19 17.93
CA LEU A 264 4.15 22.74 18.65
C LEU A 264 5.46 23.37 18.13
N LEU A 265 5.57 23.63 16.82
CA LEU A 265 6.79 24.12 16.16
C LEU A 265 6.55 25.49 15.49
N PRO A 266 6.27 26.56 16.26
CA PRO A 266 5.90 27.87 15.71
C PRO A 266 7.04 28.53 14.92
N GLU A 267 8.29 28.09 15.08
CA GLU A 267 9.47 28.58 14.38
C GLU A 267 9.58 28.08 12.94
N ARG A 268 8.79 27.07 12.57
CA ARG A 268 8.76 26.47 11.23
C ARG A 268 7.40 26.66 10.56
N THR A 269 7.44 26.81 9.23
CA THR A 269 6.24 26.73 8.40
C THR A 269 6.05 25.29 7.94
N ILE A 270 5.15 24.55 8.59
CA ILE A 270 4.95 23.12 8.30
C ILE A 270 3.98 22.92 7.14
N VAL A 271 4.49 22.34 6.06
CA VAL A 271 3.74 21.95 4.87
C VAL A 271 3.79 20.43 4.72
N VAL A 272 2.65 19.81 4.39
CA VAL A 272 2.60 18.36 4.08
C VAL A 272 2.19 18.16 2.63
N ALA A 273 3.02 17.42 1.89
CA ALA A 273 2.72 16.90 0.56
C ALA A 273 2.37 15.42 0.67
N TYR A 274 1.10 15.10 0.49
CA TYR A 274 0.55 13.76 0.43
C TYR A 274 0.83 13.15 -0.95
N LEU A 275 1.44 11.97 -0.97
CA LEU A 275 1.80 11.28 -2.20
C LEU A 275 0.96 10.00 -2.36
N GLU A 276 -0.04 10.10 -3.21
CA GLU A 276 -0.95 9.02 -3.61
C GLU A 276 -0.60 8.58 -5.04
N ASN A 277 -0.87 7.32 -5.39
CA ASN A 277 -0.81 6.87 -6.78
C ASN A 277 -2.06 6.04 -7.13
N SER A 278 -2.32 5.88 -8.42
CA SER A 278 -3.48 5.15 -8.94
C SER A 278 -3.61 3.70 -8.44
N LEU A 279 -2.50 3.03 -8.11
CA LEU A 279 -2.49 1.67 -7.57
C LEU A 279 -2.75 1.63 -6.07
N LYS A 280 -2.78 2.79 -5.41
CA LYS A 280 -2.84 2.93 -3.94
C LYS A 280 -1.80 2.05 -3.24
N SER A 281 -0.64 1.90 -3.86
CA SER A 281 0.43 1.05 -3.33
C SER A 281 1.78 1.48 -3.89
N TRP A 282 2.65 2.04 -3.04
CA TRP A 282 4.01 2.38 -3.44
C TRP A 282 4.88 1.17 -3.80
N PRO A 283 4.82 0.01 -3.09
CA PRO A 283 5.44 -1.22 -3.58
C PRO A 283 4.93 -1.65 -4.96
N GLY A 284 3.62 -1.56 -5.20
CA GLY A 284 3.02 -1.87 -6.50
C GLY A 284 3.47 -0.90 -7.60
N TRP A 285 3.48 0.40 -7.29
CA TRP A 285 3.89 1.46 -8.20
C TRP A 285 5.36 1.34 -8.60
N ARG A 286 6.26 1.15 -7.62
CA ARG A 286 7.70 0.94 -7.87
C ARG A 286 7.97 -0.31 -8.70
N ARG A 287 7.21 -1.39 -8.48
CA ARG A 287 7.30 -2.61 -9.30
C ARG A 287 6.90 -2.35 -10.75
N LYS A 288 5.88 -1.51 -10.98
CA LYS A 288 5.36 -1.21 -12.32
C LYS A 288 6.23 -0.20 -13.08
N TYR A 289 6.68 0.86 -12.42
CA TYR A 289 7.32 2.01 -13.08
C TYR A 289 8.80 2.19 -12.73
N GLY A 290 9.33 1.40 -11.80
CA GLY A 290 10.68 1.56 -11.27
C GLY A 290 10.80 2.75 -10.32
N ASP A 291 12.03 3.03 -9.89
CA ASP A 291 12.29 4.06 -8.87
C ASP A 291 12.70 5.41 -9.48
N GLN A 292 13.13 5.44 -10.75
CA GLN A 292 13.86 6.56 -11.39
C GLN A 292 13.15 7.92 -11.33
N ARG A 293 11.81 7.92 -11.30
CA ARG A 293 10.99 9.15 -11.26
C ARG A 293 10.81 9.73 -9.86
N ILE A 294 11.15 8.99 -8.81
CA ILE A 294 10.90 9.41 -7.41
C ILE A 294 11.63 10.72 -7.04
N PRO A 295 12.92 10.93 -7.39
CA PRO A 295 13.59 12.20 -7.15
C PRO A 295 12.93 13.38 -7.89
N GLU A 296 12.44 13.17 -9.11
CA GLU A 296 11.74 14.20 -9.89
C GLU A 296 10.42 14.62 -9.22
N ILE A 297 9.66 13.66 -8.66
CA ILE A 297 8.45 13.95 -7.89
C ILE A 297 8.77 14.87 -6.70
N ILE A 298 9.80 14.57 -5.93
CA ILE A 298 10.22 15.39 -4.78
C ILE A 298 10.66 16.77 -5.24
N ALA A 299 11.50 16.85 -6.28
CA ALA A 299 11.97 18.11 -6.83
C ALA A 299 10.81 18.99 -7.31
N LYS A 300 9.83 18.40 -7.99
CA LYS A 300 8.68 19.12 -8.54
C LYS A 300 7.79 19.73 -7.47
N VAL A 301 7.59 19.05 -6.34
CA VAL A 301 6.85 19.64 -5.21
C VAL A 301 7.67 20.76 -4.54
N LYS A 302 9.00 20.62 -4.44
CA LYS A 302 9.88 21.67 -3.90
C LYS A 302 9.84 22.96 -4.72
N GLU A 303 9.59 22.89 -6.03
CA GLU A 303 9.43 24.08 -6.90
C GLU A 303 8.33 25.03 -6.40
N LEU A 304 7.28 24.52 -5.74
CA LEU A 304 6.20 25.34 -5.17
C LEU A 304 6.68 26.30 -4.08
N PHE A 305 7.83 26.03 -3.49
CA PHE A 305 8.40 26.77 -2.37
C PHE A 305 9.83 27.23 -2.67
N ALA A 306 10.25 27.27 -3.94
CA ALA A 306 11.64 27.52 -4.34
C ALA A 306 12.22 28.87 -3.86
N ALA A 307 11.35 29.86 -3.59
CA ALA A 307 11.75 31.16 -3.05
C ALA A 307 12.04 31.15 -1.54
N LEU A 308 11.86 30.02 -0.86
CA LEU A 308 11.95 29.86 0.58
C LEU A 308 13.08 28.88 0.95
N GLN A 309 13.59 29.00 2.18
CA GLN A 309 14.50 27.98 2.72
C GLN A 309 13.69 26.74 3.13
N ILE A 310 14.00 25.59 2.52
CA ILE A 310 13.28 24.33 2.72
C ILE A 310 14.14 23.37 3.56
N GLU A 311 13.52 22.78 4.57
CA GLU A 311 13.95 21.56 5.26
C GLU A 311 12.98 20.44 4.85
N THR A 312 13.50 19.39 4.22
CA THR A 312 12.74 18.27 3.68
C THR A 312 12.63 17.14 4.71
N VAL A 313 11.43 16.60 4.89
CA VAL A 313 11.19 15.36 5.63
C VAL A 313 10.64 14.31 4.68
N LEU A 314 11.21 13.11 4.72
CA LEU A 314 10.64 11.93 4.05
C LEU A 314 9.96 11.05 5.09
N SER A 315 8.64 10.88 4.97
CA SER A 315 7.86 10.09 5.91
C SER A 315 6.77 9.29 5.19
N GLY A 316 6.26 8.26 5.85
CA GLY A 316 5.17 7.47 5.33
C GLY A 316 4.80 6.30 6.25
N HIS A 317 3.55 5.86 6.12
CA HIS A 317 3.01 4.73 6.84
C HIS A 317 2.84 3.51 5.94
N SER A 318 3.06 2.30 6.46
CA SER A 318 2.84 1.04 5.74
C SER A 318 3.53 1.03 4.35
N GLY A 319 2.74 0.83 3.27
CA GLY A 319 3.09 1.06 1.86
C GLY A 319 4.07 2.21 1.60
N GLY A 320 3.84 3.35 2.26
CA GLY A 320 4.53 4.60 2.03
C GLY A 320 6.05 4.54 2.20
N GLY A 321 6.56 3.74 3.13
CA GLY A 321 8.01 3.61 3.31
C GLY A 321 8.72 3.03 2.10
N SER A 322 8.00 2.29 1.24
CA SER A 322 8.52 1.84 -0.04
C SER A 322 8.88 2.99 -0.97
N PHE A 323 8.14 4.11 -0.97
CA PHE A 323 8.50 5.31 -1.73
C PHE A 323 9.86 5.86 -1.27
N ILE A 324 10.07 5.92 0.04
CA ILE A 324 11.32 6.41 0.64
C ILE A 324 12.50 5.53 0.21
N PHE A 325 12.37 4.20 0.27
CA PHE A 325 13.44 3.33 -0.21
C PHE A 325 13.64 3.40 -1.72
N GLY A 326 12.60 3.65 -2.52
CA GLY A 326 12.77 3.93 -3.95
C GLY A 326 13.55 5.22 -4.21
N TYR A 327 13.32 6.25 -3.41
CA TYR A 327 14.17 7.46 -3.41
C TYR A 327 15.62 7.11 -3.06
N LEU A 328 15.84 6.35 -1.98
CA LEU A 328 17.19 5.95 -1.55
C LEU A 328 17.89 5.05 -2.58
N ASN A 329 17.17 4.27 -3.38
CA ASN A 329 17.75 3.46 -4.45
C ASN A 329 18.32 4.30 -5.58
N THR A 330 17.72 5.46 -5.86
CA THR A 330 18.04 6.28 -7.03
C THR A 330 19.06 7.36 -6.76
N VAL A 331 19.01 8.00 -5.59
CA VAL A 331 19.98 9.04 -5.26
C VAL A 331 21.34 8.46 -4.90
N GLU A 332 22.42 9.09 -5.37
CA GLU A 332 23.78 8.71 -4.99
C GLU A 332 24.05 8.99 -3.49
N SER A 333 23.62 10.17 -3.04
CA SER A 333 23.65 10.62 -1.64
C SER A 333 22.34 11.30 -1.27
N ILE A 334 21.91 11.13 -0.02
CA ILE A 334 20.78 11.86 0.54
C ILE A 334 21.18 13.35 0.68
N PRO A 335 20.44 14.30 0.07
CA PRO A 335 20.74 15.73 0.16
C PRO A 335 20.71 16.28 1.60
N ASP A 336 21.52 17.29 1.90
CA ASP A 336 21.60 17.94 3.23
C ASP A 336 20.29 18.66 3.62
N ASP A 337 19.48 19.06 2.65
CA ASP A 337 18.16 19.63 2.97
C ASP A 337 17.16 18.58 3.46
N VAL A 338 17.41 17.28 3.23
CA VAL A 338 16.66 16.20 3.89
C VAL A 338 17.15 16.14 5.33
N VAL A 339 16.38 16.71 6.25
CA VAL A 339 16.74 16.78 7.68
C VAL A 339 16.20 15.61 8.48
N ARG A 340 15.16 14.91 7.97
CA ARG A 340 14.56 13.79 8.69
C ARG A 340 14.01 12.73 7.74
N ILE A 341 14.29 11.46 8.06
CA ILE A 341 13.67 10.30 7.45
C ILE A 341 12.95 9.53 8.56
N ALA A 342 11.64 9.37 8.43
CA ALA A 342 10.78 8.80 9.45
C ALA A 342 9.93 7.66 8.87
N PHE A 343 10.09 6.44 9.40
CA PHE A 343 9.29 5.29 9.02
C PHE A 343 8.24 5.02 10.10
N LEU A 344 6.96 5.17 9.76
CA LEU A 344 5.85 4.75 10.62
C LEU A 344 5.41 3.36 10.17
N ASP A 345 5.95 2.34 10.82
CA ASP A 345 5.62 0.94 10.56
C ASP A 345 5.69 0.61 9.06
N SER A 346 6.77 1.08 8.43
CA SER A 346 6.90 1.17 6.97
C SER A 346 8.31 0.87 6.46
N ASN A 347 9.22 0.42 7.32
CA ASN A 347 10.61 0.20 6.95
C ASN A 347 10.89 -1.17 6.29
N TYR A 348 9.87 -1.96 5.95
CA TYR A 348 10.03 -3.35 5.53
C TYR A 348 10.75 -3.55 4.18
N ALA A 349 10.89 -2.49 3.37
CA ALA A 349 11.69 -2.53 2.14
C ALA A 349 13.19 -2.20 2.36
N TYR A 350 13.64 -2.12 3.63
CA TYR A 350 15.05 -2.04 3.95
C TYR A 350 15.81 -3.25 3.40
N ASP A 351 16.94 -2.96 2.77
CA ASP A 351 17.82 -3.95 2.16
C ASP A 351 19.26 -3.43 2.14
N ARG A 352 20.14 -4.11 2.86
CA ARG A 352 21.57 -3.80 2.90
C ARG A 352 22.22 -3.92 1.52
N ALA A 353 21.81 -4.90 0.70
CA ALA A 353 22.39 -5.17 -0.61
C ALA A 353 22.14 -4.03 -1.61
N LEU A 354 21.11 -3.22 -1.38
CA LEU A 354 20.83 -2.00 -2.16
C LEU A 354 21.60 -0.76 -1.65
N GLY A 355 22.50 -0.93 -0.69
CA GLY A 355 23.34 0.15 -0.17
C GLY A 355 22.63 1.09 0.81
N HIS A 356 21.41 0.75 1.26
CA HIS A 356 20.63 1.58 2.18
C HIS A 356 21.39 1.90 3.47
N ARG A 357 22.07 0.90 4.05
CA ARG A 357 22.91 1.05 5.24
C ARG A 357 23.92 2.18 5.05
N ASP A 358 24.70 2.12 3.97
CA ASP A 358 25.82 3.04 3.76
C ASP A 358 25.34 4.46 3.46
N LYS A 359 24.25 4.60 2.69
CA LYS A 359 23.65 5.91 2.40
C LYS A 359 23.11 6.56 3.67
N LEU A 360 22.36 5.83 4.50
CA LEU A 360 21.83 6.32 5.77
C LEU A 360 22.96 6.68 6.75
N ALA A 361 23.97 5.82 6.88
CA ALA A 361 25.10 6.08 7.78
C ALA A 361 25.93 7.29 7.35
N ARG A 362 26.19 7.45 6.04
CA ARG A 362 26.90 8.63 5.51
C ARG A 362 26.11 9.90 5.76
N TRP A 363 24.81 9.87 5.50
CA TRP A 363 23.92 11.00 5.75
C TRP A 363 23.87 11.37 7.24
N LEU A 364 23.67 10.43 8.16
CA LEU A 364 23.66 10.69 9.60
C LEU A 364 24.96 11.29 10.15
N LYS A 365 26.11 10.95 9.55
CA LYS A 365 27.43 11.50 9.90
C LYS A 365 27.69 12.89 9.31
N ALA A 366 27.01 13.25 8.23
CA ALA A 366 27.27 14.50 7.51
C ALA A 366 26.76 15.74 8.28
N SER A 367 25.78 15.59 9.17
CA SER A 367 25.17 16.72 9.87
C SER A 367 24.46 16.30 11.16
N GLU A 368 24.54 17.15 12.18
CA GLU A 368 23.76 17.02 13.43
C GLU A 368 22.28 17.35 13.23
N ARG A 369 21.90 17.90 12.07
CA ARG A 369 20.50 18.16 11.72
C ARG A 369 19.78 16.95 11.13
N HIS A 370 20.47 15.83 10.92
CA HIS A 370 19.92 14.63 10.28
C HIS A 370 19.38 13.63 11.31
N PHE A 371 18.09 13.29 11.18
CA PHE A 371 17.36 12.40 12.08
C PHE A 371 16.77 11.18 11.34
N LEU A 372 17.16 9.97 11.74
CA LEU A 372 16.53 8.72 11.29
C LEU A 372 15.66 8.15 12.39
N VAL A 373 14.38 7.95 12.09
CA VAL A 373 13.39 7.42 13.03
C VAL A 373 12.70 6.20 12.43
N VAL A 374 12.59 5.13 13.21
CA VAL A 374 11.76 3.97 12.90
C VAL A 374 10.82 3.69 14.06
N LEU A 375 9.53 3.77 13.80
CA LEU A 375 8.49 3.29 14.70
C LEU A 375 7.93 2.00 14.11
N ALA A 376 7.87 0.92 14.88
CA ALA A 376 7.29 -0.34 14.42
C ALA A 376 6.66 -1.08 15.60
N TYR A 377 5.89 -2.12 15.32
CA TYR A 377 5.43 -3.05 16.33
C TYR A 377 5.92 -4.46 16.00
N ASN A 378 5.83 -5.36 16.96
CA ASN A 378 6.13 -6.77 16.77
C ASN A 378 5.03 -7.44 15.93
N ASP A 379 5.08 -7.18 14.63
CA ASP A 379 4.23 -7.77 13.58
C ASP A 379 4.58 -9.23 13.30
N ALA A 380 5.78 -9.67 13.66
CA ALA A 380 6.24 -11.05 13.54
C ALA A 380 5.38 -12.04 14.35
N VAL A 381 4.83 -11.60 15.49
CA VAL A 381 3.96 -12.43 16.35
C VAL A 381 2.47 -12.13 16.19
N ALA A 382 2.12 -11.09 15.41
CA ALA A 382 0.74 -10.67 15.23
C ALA A 382 -0.07 -11.71 14.45
N LEU A 383 -1.33 -11.90 14.86
CA LEU A 383 -2.24 -12.87 14.26
C LEU A 383 -3.47 -12.18 13.66
N LEU A 384 -3.79 -12.52 12.42
CA LEU A 384 -5.05 -12.23 11.76
C LEU A 384 -5.83 -13.55 11.66
N ASP A 385 -7.01 -13.62 12.28
CA ASP A 385 -7.82 -14.85 12.36
C ASP A 385 -7.03 -16.07 12.87
N GLY A 386 -6.16 -15.85 13.86
CA GLY A 386 -5.30 -16.88 14.46
C GLY A 386 -4.09 -17.28 13.60
N LYS A 387 -3.85 -16.63 12.46
CA LYS A 387 -2.75 -16.93 11.54
C LYS A 387 -1.77 -15.77 11.41
N HIS A 388 -0.49 -16.09 11.26
CA HIS A 388 0.51 -15.11 10.87
C HIS A 388 0.24 -14.61 9.45
N PHE A 389 0.35 -13.30 9.26
CA PHE A 389 0.18 -12.64 7.95
C PHE A 389 1.48 -11.96 7.48
N VAL A 390 2.51 -11.94 8.31
CA VAL A 390 3.86 -11.43 8.01
C VAL A 390 4.89 -12.43 8.52
N SER A 391 6.01 -12.58 7.80
CA SER A 391 7.12 -13.40 8.26
C SER A 391 7.99 -12.63 9.26
N ALA A 392 8.64 -13.35 10.20
CA ALA A 392 9.48 -12.72 11.21
C ALA A 392 10.60 -11.84 10.65
N ALA A 393 11.13 -12.18 9.47
CA ALA A 393 12.18 -11.41 8.79
C ALA A 393 11.65 -10.38 7.78
N GLY A 394 10.45 -10.58 7.23
CA GLY A 394 9.89 -9.74 6.18
C GLY A 394 9.07 -8.55 6.68
N GLY A 395 8.65 -8.59 7.94
CA GLY A 395 7.90 -7.52 8.59
C GLY A 395 8.74 -6.34 9.03
N THR A 396 8.06 -5.30 9.51
CA THR A 396 8.71 -4.11 10.06
C THR A 396 9.49 -4.46 11.32
N TRP A 397 9.04 -5.43 12.12
CA TRP A 397 9.80 -5.91 13.27
C TRP A 397 11.17 -6.44 12.87
N GLY A 398 11.20 -7.42 11.96
CA GLY A 398 12.43 -8.04 11.48
C GLY A 398 13.35 -7.03 10.79
N LYS A 399 12.79 -6.20 9.92
CA LYS A 399 13.53 -5.19 9.16
C LYS A 399 14.07 -4.05 10.03
N SER A 400 13.39 -3.74 11.13
CA SER A 400 13.90 -2.79 12.13
C SER A 400 15.11 -3.34 12.88
N HIS A 401 15.08 -4.61 13.28
CA HIS A 401 16.23 -5.26 13.91
C HIS A 401 17.40 -5.43 12.93
N GLU A 402 17.10 -5.75 11.66
CA GLU A 402 18.10 -5.80 10.60
C GLU A 402 18.80 -4.44 10.42
N MET A 403 18.01 -3.37 10.25
CA MET A 403 18.52 -2.01 10.12
C MET A 403 19.31 -1.56 11.35
N GLN A 404 18.82 -1.87 12.55
CA GLN A 404 19.51 -1.55 13.80
C GLN A 404 20.88 -2.22 13.87
N ARG A 405 20.95 -3.54 13.61
CA ARG A 405 22.19 -4.32 13.63
C ARG A 405 23.20 -3.79 12.61
N ASP A 406 22.74 -3.51 11.39
CA ASP A 406 23.59 -3.05 10.30
C ASP A 406 24.12 -1.62 10.53
N LEU A 407 23.34 -0.76 11.18
CA LEU A 407 23.78 0.58 11.59
C LEU A 407 24.67 0.54 12.85
N ALA A 408 24.54 -0.47 13.71
CA ALA A 408 25.37 -0.62 14.91
C ALA A 408 26.85 -0.85 14.59
N GLU A 409 27.18 -1.29 13.38
CA GLU A 409 28.56 -1.35 12.87
C GLU A 409 29.23 0.03 12.78
N GLY A 410 28.43 1.10 12.63
CA GLY A 410 28.92 2.48 12.46
C GLY A 410 28.56 3.43 13.60
N PHE A 411 27.64 3.02 14.48
CA PHE A 411 27.10 3.85 15.56
C PHE A 411 26.93 3.05 16.83
N LYS A 412 27.33 3.63 17.98
CA LYS A 412 27.13 3.00 19.28
C LYS A 412 25.69 3.26 19.75
N PHE A 413 24.91 2.20 19.84
CA PHE A 413 23.54 2.26 20.36
C PHE A 413 23.50 2.09 21.88
N THR A 414 22.58 2.83 22.50
CA THR A 414 22.02 2.57 23.83
C THR A 414 20.68 1.87 23.64
N THR A 415 20.48 0.76 24.34
CA THR A 415 19.24 -0.01 24.32
C THR A 415 18.50 0.13 25.64
N GLN A 416 17.19 0.39 25.57
CA GLN A 416 16.28 0.37 26.71
C GLN A 416 15.08 -0.50 26.34
N THR A 417 14.77 -1.50 27.15
CA THR A 417 13.64 -2.41 26.91
C THR A 417 12.77 -2.48 28.15
N ASN A 418 11.45 -2.40 27.96
CA ASN A 418 10.45 -2.65 28.98
C ASN A 418 9.36 -3.58 28.43
N ALA A 419 8.28 -3.79 29.18
CA ALA A 419 7.19 -4.67 28.77
C ALA A 419 6.44 -4.19 27.50
N GLU A 420 6.57 -2.92 27.14
CA GLU A 420 5.84 -2.29 26.04
C GLU A 420 6.69 -1.99 24.81
N PHE A 421 7.97 -1.65 24.99
CA PHE A 421 8.84 -1.17 23.92
C PHE A 421 10.28 -1.63 24.05
N GLN A 422 10.92 -1.82 22.89
CA GLN A 422 12.36 -1.77 22.71
C GLN A 422 12.74 -0.43 22.09
N LYS A 423 13.60 0.34 22.76
CA LYS A 423 14.14 1.62 22.29
C LYS A 423 15.63 1.47 22.03
N PHE A 424 16.05 1.68 20.78
CA PHE A 424 17.44 1.74 20.36
C PHE A 424 17.76 3.17 19.96
N SER A 425 18.69 3.81 20.68
CA SER A 425 19.07 5.20 20.42
C SER A 425 20.57 5.33 20.21
N ALA A 426 20.98 6.13 19.22
CA ALA A 426 22.35 6.56 19.01
C ALA A 426 22.37 8.03 18.58
N LEU A 427 23.57 8.63 18.55
CA LEU A 427 23.78 10.03 18.14
C LEU A 427 22.87 11.00 18.91
N ASP A 428 22.82 10.83 20.24
CA ASP A 428 22.02 11.68 21.15
C ASP A 428 20.54 11.79 20.74
N GLY A 429 19.95 10.68 20.29
CA GLY A 429 18.54 10.61 19.89
C GLY A 429 18.27 10.86 18.41
N ARG A 430 19.29 11.23 17.61
CA ARG A 430 19.11 11.45 16.16
C ARG A 430 18.91 10.18 15.36
N LEU A 431 19.45 9.06 15.83
CA LEU A 431 19.17 7.73 15.28
C LEU A 431 18.33 6.98 16.31
N LEU A 432 17.05 6.77 16.01
CA LEU A 432 16.10 6.22 16.96
C LEU A 432 15.21 5.15 16.34
N LEU A 433 15.15 3.98 16.98
CA LEU A 433 14.19 2.94 16.66
C LEU A 433 13.38 2.64 17.92
N ILE A 434 12.06 2.73 17.84
CA ILE A 434 11.12 2.40 18.92
C ILE A 434 10.19 1.31 18.42
N LEU A 435 10.32 0.12 19.00
CA LEU A 435 9.63 -1.09 18.56
C LEU A 435 8.68 -1.56 19.65
N LYS A 436 7.38 -1.53 19.37
CA LYS A 436 6.33 -1.96 20.30
C LYS A 436 6.29 -3.48 20.46
N GLU A 437 6.42 -3.95 21.69
CA GLU A 437 6.19 -5.35 22.06
C GLU A 437 4.73 -5.76 21.90
N ASN A 438 4.51 -7.04 21.62
CA ASN A 438 3.18 -7.57 21.28
C ASN A 438 2.90 -8.94 21.93
N PRO A 439 2.96 -9.05 23.27
CA PRO A 439 2.71 -10.33 23.97
C PRO A 439 1.29 -10.87 23.70
N GLU A 440 0.34 -9.97 23.42
CA GLU A 440 -1.06 -10.29 23.14
C GLU A 440 -1.32 -10.65 21.67
N LYS A 441 -0.30 -10.61 20.79
CA LYS A 441 -0.39 -10.96 19.36
C LYS A 441 -1.44 -10.15 18.57
N LYS A 442 -1.68 -8.90 18.96
CA LYS A 442 -2.65 -7.97 18.35
C LYS A 442 -2.08 -7.32 17.09
N ILE A 443 -2.96 -6.77 16.25
CA ILE A 443 -2.57 -5.98 15.07
C ILE A 443 -2.52 -4.51 15.48
N PHE A 444 -1.31 -3.96 15.63
CA PHE A 444 -1.09 -2.54 15.96
C PHE A 444 -0.72 -1.68 14.76
N HIS A 445 -0.78 -2.24 13.54
CA HIS A 445 -0.30 -1.60 12.32
C HIS A 445 -0.82 -0.17 12.13
N THR A 446 -2.12 0.04 12.36
CA THR A 446 -2.77 1.36 12.25
C THR A 446 -2.84 2.10 13.58
N VAL A 447 -2.78 1.38 14.71
CA VAL A 447 -2.95 1.96 16.06
C VAL A 447 -1.87 3.00 16.37
N GLN A 448 -0.63 2.78 15.91
CA GLN A 448 0.46 3.72 16.22
C GLN A 448 0.23 5.10 15.62
N VAL A 449 -0.24 5.14 14.36
CA VAL A 449 -0.51 6.38 13.64
C VAL A 449 -1.87 6.97 13.99
N GLU A 450 -2.83 6.13 14.38
CA GLU A 450 -4.11 6.56 14.96
C GLU A 450 -3.96 7.22 16.33
N ARG A 451 -2.87 6.90 17.03
CA ARG A 451 -2.41 7.65 18.19
C ARG A 451 -1.43 8.72 17.70
N ASN A 452 -0.44 9.07 18.50
CA ASN A 452 0.41 10.23 18.21
C ASN A 452 1.62 9.88 17.32
N GLY A 453 1.55 8.85 16.48
CA GLY A 453 2.71 8.31 15.74
C GLY A 453 3.33 9.27 14.73
N PHE A 454 2.52 10.05 14.00
CA PHE A 454 3.04 11.04 13.05
C PHE A 454 3.61 12.27 13.77
N ILE A 455 2.97 12.71 14.84
CA ILE A 455 3.55 13.75 15.72
C ILE A 455 4.91 13.26 16.25
N HIS A 456 4.94 12.07 16.85
CA HIS A 456 6.12 11.53 17.49
C HIS A 456 7.28 11.34 16.51
N CYS A 457 7.04 10.80 15.32
CA CYS A 457 8.13 10.59 14.36
C CYS A 457 8.78 11.90 13.87
N LEU A 458 8.06 13.02 13.94
CA LEU A 458 8.55 14.32 13.49
C LEU A 458 9.34 15.08 14.57
N VAL A 459 9.09 14.81 15.85
CA VAL A 459 9.76 15.54 16.95
C VAL A 459 10.59 14.66 17.88
N CYS A 460 10.54 13.34 17.76
CA CYS A 460 11.42 12.49 18.57
C CYS A 460 12.90 12.77 18.27
N GLY A 461 13.71 12.68 19.33
CA GLY A 461 15.10 13.11 19.35
C GLY A 461 15.29 14.63 19.45
N THR A 462 14.23 15.44 19.53
CA THR A 462 14.32 16.89 19.74
C THR A 462 13.80 17.29 21.13
N PRO A 463 14.05 18.54 21.58
CA PRO A 463 13.48 19.05 22.83
C PRO A 463 11.94 19.06 22.86
N ASP A 464 11.25 18.79 21.75
CA ASP A 464 9.79 18.78 21.64
C ASP A 464 9.18 17.38 21.73
N GLU A 465 10.01 16.34 21.89
CA GLU A 465 9.57 14.99 22.23
C GLU A 465 8.70 15.01 23.50
N GLY A 466 7.48 14.48 23.41
CA GLY A 466 6.54 14.36 24.54
C GLY A 466 5.85 15.67 24.98
N LYS A 467 6.05 16.79 24.28
CA LYS A 467 5.36 18.05 24.64
C LYS A 467 3.89 18.02 24.20
N GLY A 468 2.98 17.84 25.18
CA GLY A 468 1.54 17.87 24.95
C GLY A 468 0.97 16.60 24.29
N TYR A 469 1.76 15.52 24.24
CA TYR A 469 1.32 14.21 23.76
C TYR A 469 2.19 13.11 24.39
N GLU A 470 1.70 11.87 24.40
CA GLU A 470 2.50 10.68 24.76
C GLU A 470 2.57 9.75 23.54
N TYR A 471 3.75 9.19 23.25
CA TYR A 471 3.87 8.20 22.18
C TYR A 471 3.05 6.96 22.56
N PHE A 472 2.16 6.52 21.67
CA PHE A 472 1.18 5.48 21.95
C PHE A 472 0.16 5.80 23.07
N GLY A 473 0.08 7.04 23.56
CA GLY A 473 -0.99 7.50 24.44
C GLY A 473 -2.29 7.83 23.69
N GLU A 474 -3.25 8.42 24.40
CA GLU A 474 -4.51 8.93 23.82
C GLU A 474 -4.25 9.97 22.71
N ARG A 475 -5.21 10.11 21.78
CA ARG A 475 -5.11 11.04 20.65
C ARG A 475 -4.96 12.48 21.16
N ALA A 476 -3.77 13.05 20.99
CA ALA A 476 -3.48 14.41 21.41
C ALA A 476 -4.12 15.46 20.51
N TYR A 477 -4.58 15.06 19.32
CA TYR A 477 -4.98 15.97 18.24
C TYR A 477 -6.49 16.01 17.93
N SER A 478 -7.34 15.43 18.79
CA SER A 478 -8.78 15.29 18.52
C SER A 478 -9.49 16.62 18.21
N LYS A 479 -9.08 17.74 18.83
CA LYS A 479 -9.65 19.08 18.58
C LYS A 479 -9.38 19.63 17.16
N TRP A 480 -8.45 19.04 16.41
CA TRP A 480 -8.07 19.49 15.06
C TRP A 480 -8.59 18.57 13.94
N ILE A 481 -9.41 17.57 14.27
CA ILE A 481 -10.05 16.72 13.26
C ILE A 481 -11.15 17.54 12.56
N GLU A 482 -11.12 17.53 11.23
CA GLU A 482 -12.01 18.36 10.41
C GLU A 482 -13.42 17.78 10.34
N GLU A 483 -14.42 18.66 10.48
CA GLU A 483 -15.81 18.35 10.22
C GLU A 483 -16.12 18.73 8.77
N LEU A 484 -16.12 17.75 7.88
CA LEU A 484 -16.54 17.99 6.50
C LEU A 484 -18.07 18.07 6.47
N ASP A 485 -18.63 19.28 6.46
CA ASP A 485 -20.06 19.49 6.23
C ASP A 485 -20.53 18.79 4.95
N ALA A 486 -21.72 18.19 5.02
CA ALA A 486 -22.36 17.65 3.82
C ALA A 486 -22.68 18.84 2.91
N LYS A 487 -22.09 18.85 1.72
CA LYS A 487 -22.40 19.84 0.69
C LYS A 487 -23.88 19.86 0.36
#